data_AF-A0A8T6IUA7-F1
#
_entry.id   AF-A0A8T6IUA7-F1
#
_cell.length_a   1.000
_cell.length_b   1.000
_cell.length_c   1.000
_cell.angle_alpha   90.00
_cell.angle_beta   90.00
_cell.angle_gamma   90.00
#
_symmetry.space_group_name_H-M   'P 1'
#
loop_
_entity.id
_entity.type
_entity.pdbx_description
1 polymer ?
#
loop_
_entity_poly.entity_id
_entity_poly.type
_entity_poly.pdbx_seq_one_letter_code
_entity_poly.pdbx_strand_id
1 'polypeptide(L)'
;MPLLNKMLFASDHVGLQAIQYFRQSWILFFLVPPMGEGIARVPDVSLLGFDVDARVFAGFLIFAGRFIDAFTDPLIGWWSDRTRSRWGRRIPFILFSTPFYALFAAMVWFLPTEDASLWNAIYFVIVLELFFTAATMSSGALEALVPEVAREASDRMNLVGLIFLFAIFGAVLGLAISGPLVDALGFQGVGVILAAMGIGFRYVSLAAVWKHAPRDTTPAMVSFWRSMRETIRNPQFVYFLPTFVMFTTGVGVMMGWIPFFASQVLLAEEEGTVTGLIFALAILGAVVSGLVFWRLISRVKMSKRRVYGSCLVASGVGLQFGGVVGRLWGSGPRVPSGAM
;
A
#
# COMPACT_ATOMS: atom_id res chain seq x y z
N MET A 1 24.64 1.36 -13.69
CA MET A 1 23.65 0.87 -14.69
C MET A 1 23.20 2.04 -15.57
N PRO A 2 22.92 1.86 -16.89
CA PRO A 2 22.45 2.95 -17.75
C PRO A 2 21.13 3.58 -17.26
N LEU A 3 20.88 4.84 -17.62
CA LEU A 3 19.67 5.58 -17.19
C LEU A 3 18.38 4.88 -17.60
N LEU A 4 18.30 4.38 -18.85
CA LEU A 4 17.13 3.65 -19.35
C LEU A 4 16.78 2.47 -18.44
N ASN A 5 17.76 1.62 -18.11
CA ASN A 5 17.53 0.49 -17.22
C ASN A 5 17.05 0.94 -15.84
N LYS A 6 17.55 2.07 -15.31
CA LYS A 6 17.07 2.60 -14.01
C LYS A 6 15.62 3.04 -14.09
N MET A 7 15.22 3.69 -15.17
CA MET A 7 13.84 4.10 -15.40
C MET A 7 12.92 2.87 -15.55
N LEU A 8 13.34 1.88 -16.33
CA LEU A 8 12.60 0.61 -16.47
C LEU A 8 12.50 -0.14 -15.14
N PHE A 9 13.56 -0.13 -14.33
CA PHE A 9 13.52 -0.71 -12.99
C PHE A 9 12.54 0.03 -12.07
N ALA A 10 12.61 1.37 -12.07
CA ALA A 10 11.73 2.22 -11.28
C ALA A 10 10.25 2.11 -11.71
N SER A 11 9.98 1.79 -12.98
CA SER A 11 8.61 1.65 -13.51
C SER A 11 7.75 0.62 -12.77
N ASP A 12 8.36 -0.36 -12.11
CA ASP A 12 7.67 -1.30 -11.21
C ASP A 12 6.79 -0.59 -10.17
N HIS A 13 7.27 0.54 -9.66
CA HIS A 13 6.59 1.27 -8.60
C HIS A 13 5.30 1.95 -9.08
N VAL A 14 5.06 2.04 -10.39
CA VAL A 14 3.76 2.45 -10.92
C VAL A 14 2.72 1.37 -10.61
N GLY A 15 3.00 0.13 -11.05
CA GLY A 15 2.11 -1.01 -10.85
C GLY A 15 1.94 -1.35 -9.37
N LEU A 16 3.05 -1.46 -8.65
CA LEU A 16 3.06 -1.79 -7.22
C LEU A 16 2.23 -0.81 -6.40
N GLN A 17 2.45 0.49 -6.58
CA GLN A 17 1.74 1.51 -5.81
C GLN A 17 0.28 1.63 -6.23
N ALA A 18 -0.03 1.51 -7.52
CA ALA A 18 -1.42 1.55 -7.97
C ALA A 18 -2.25 0.43 -7.34
N ILE A 19 -1.75 -0.81 -7.34
CA ILE A 19 -2.41 -1.95 -6.68
C ILE A 19 -2.51 -1.71 -5.16
N GLN A 20 -1.41 -1.28 -4.52
CA GLN A 20 -1.38 -1.06 -3.07
C GLN A 20 -2.42 -0.02 -2.64
N TYR A 21 -2.43 1.15 -3.28
CA TYR A 21 -3.29 2.25 -2.90
C TYR A 21 -4.74 2.01 -3.27
N PHE A 22 -5.02 1.37 -4.40
CA PHE A 22 -6.37 0.95 -4.76
C PHE A 22 -6.94 0.00 -3.71
N ARG A 23 -6.19 -1.06 -3.36
CA ARG A 23 -6.59 -1.98 -2.29
C ARG A 23 -6.76 -1.23 -0.95
N GLN A 24 -5.81 -0.38 -0.58
CA GLN A 24 -5.84 0.29 0.73
C GLN A 24 -7.02 1.25 0.90
N SER A 25 -7.47 1.89 -0.18
CA SER A 25 -8.62 2.81 -0.16
C SER A 25 -9.96 2.08 -0.27
N TRP A 26 -10.06 1.11 -1.17
CA TRP A 26 -11.36 0.55 -1.58
C TRP A 26 -11.74 -0.78 -0.94
N ILE A 27 -10.80 -1.52 -0.33
CA ILE A 27 -11.09 -2.89 0.11
C ILE A 27 -12.21 -3.00 1.14
N LEU A 28 -12.28 -2.03 2.08
CA LEU A 28 -13.32 -2.02 3.10
C LEU A 28 -14.68 -1.63 2.48
N PHE A 29 -14.68 -0.64 1.58
CA PHE A 29 -15.86 -0.22 0.83
C PHE A 29 -16.42 -1.36 -0.03
N PHE A 30 -15.55 -2.14 -0.67
CA PHE A 30 -15.94 -3.31 -1.46
C PHE A 30 -16.56 -4.43 -0.61
N LEU A 31 -15.97 -4.74 0.55
CA LEU A 31 -16.46 -5.78 1.45
C LEU A 31 -17.78 -5.40 2.11
N VAL A 32 -17.89 -4.14 2.54
CA VAL A 32 -19.06 -3.63 3.24
C VAL A 32 -19.39 -2.26 2.68
N PRO A 33 -20.22 -2.21 1.64
CA PRO A 33 -20.71 -0.95 1.11
C PRO A 33 -21.42 -0.11 2.17
N PRO A 34 -21.41 1.22 2.02
CA PRO A 34 -22.20 2.14 2.85
C PRO A 34 -23.70 1.81 2.92
N MET A 35 -24.39 2.34 3.94
CA MET A 35 -25.80 1.98 4.18
C MET A 35 -26.68 2.44 3.03
N GLY A 36 -27.48 1.52 2.47
CA GLY A 36 -28.41 1.82 1.39
C GLY A 36 -27.85 1.70 -0.03
N GLU A 37 -26.54 1.49 -0.19
CA GLU A 37 -25.86 1.49 -1.50
C GLU A 37 -25.32 0.12 -1.92
N GLY A 38 -25.72 -0.95 -1.22
CA GLY A 38 -25.37 -2.31 -1.60
C GLY A 38 -25.59 -3.32 -0.49
N ILE A 39 -25.29 -4.57 -0.81
CA ILE A 39 -25.34 -5.69 0.13
C ILE A 39 -23.92 -5.90 0.68
N ALA A 40 -23.80 -5.97 2.00
CA ALA A 40 -22.56 -6.38 2.64
C ALA A 40 -22.13 -7.76 2.12
N ARG A 41 -20.87 -7.92 1.73
CA ARG A 41 -20.36 -9.17 1.17
C ARG A 41 -19.91 -10.15 2.26
N VAL A 42 -19.77 -9.67 3.48
CA VAL A 42 -19.49 -10.46 4.69
C VAL A 42 -20.65 -10.30 5.69
N PRO A 43 -20.98 -11.35 6.46
CA PRO A 43 -22.13 -11.32 7.36
C PRO A 43 -21.77 -10.68 8.70
N ASP A 44 -22.81 -10.31 9.44
CA ASP A 44 -22.71 -10.13 10.89
C ASP A 44 -22.41 -11.48 11.54
N VAL A 45 -21.58 -11.47 12.58
CA VAL A 45 -21.16 -12.71 13.26
C VAL A 45 -21.25 -12.55 14.77
N SER A 46 -21.66 -13.61 15.46
CA SER A 46 -21.58 -13.65 16.92
C SER A 46 -20.24 -14.28 17.33
N LEU A 47 -19.35 -13.48 17.94
CA LEU A 47 -18.02 -13.90 18.38
C LEU A 47 -17.95 -13.83 19.90
N LEU A 48 -17.72 -14.99 20.54
CA LEU A 48 -17.61 -15.11 22.00
C LEU A 48 -18.83 -14.54 22.75
N GLY A 49 -20.02 -14.60 22.12
CA GLY A 49 -21.28 -14.09 22.69
C GLY A 49 -21.51 -12.58 22.46
N PHE A 50 -20.65 -11.91 21.68
CA PHE A 50 -20.86 -10.54 21.24
C PHE A 50 -21.27 -10.51 19.77
N ASP A 51 -22.33 -9.77 19.45
CA ASP A 51 -22.73 -9.53 18.08
C ASP A 51 -21.79 -8.50 17.44
N VAL A 52 -21.11 -8.93 16.38
CA VAL A 52 -20.12 -8.16 15.64
C VAL A 52 -20.70 -7.84 14.27
N ASP A 53 -20.94 -6.55 14.05
CA ASP A 53 -21.38 -6.00 12.77
C ASP A 53 -20.37 -6.30 11.65
N ALA A 54 -20.88 -6.52 10.44
CA ALA A 54 -20.13 -6.84 9.23
C ALA A 54 -18.93 -5.91 8.98
N ARG A 55 -19.01 -4.62 9.33
CA ARG A 55 -17.93 -3.64 9.16
C ARG A 55 -16.76 -3.92 10.09
N VAL A 56 -17.08 -4.20 11.35
CA VAL A 56 -16.10 -4.55 12.37
C VAL A 56 -15.48 -5.91 12.00
N PHE A 57 -16.31 -6.85 11.55
CA PHE A 57 -15.84 -8.15 11.08
C PHE A 57 -14.92 -8.03 9.86
N ALA A 58 -15.26 -7.24 8.85
CA ALA A 58 -14.40 -6.96 7.69
C ALA A 58 -13.06 -6.34 8.12
N GLY A 59 -13.09 -5.41 9.08
CA GLY A 59 -11.88 -4.87 9.70
C GLY A 59 -11.00 -5.96 10.34
N PHE A 60 -11.60 -6.91 11.06
CA PHE A 60 -10.89 -8.06 11.61
C PHE A 60 -10.31 -8.98 10.53
N LEU A 61 -11.00 -9.20 9.40
CA LEU A 61 -10.48 -10.02 8.29
C LEU A 61 -9.23 -9.38 7.66
N ILE A 62 -9.27 -8.07 7.42
CA ILE A 62 -8.13 -7.31 6.89
C ILE A 62 -6.97 -7.32 7.91
N PHE A 63 -7.27 -7.15 9.19
CA PHE A 63 -6.29 -7.24 10.27
C PHE A 63 -5.65 -8.63 10.33
N ALA A 64 -6.44 -9.70 10.24
CA ALA A 64 -5.94 -11.07 10.27
C ALA A 64 -4.93 -11.32 9.15
N GLY A 65 -5.23 -10.90 7.92
CA GLY A 65 -4.28 -10.98 6.80
C GLY A 65 -2.97 -10.23 7.09
N ARG A 66 -3.04 -8.99 7.59
CA ARG A 66 -1.83 -8.22 7.95
C ARG A 66 -1.07 -8.80 9.13
N PHE A 67 -1.77 -9.45 10.06
CA PHE A 67 -1.14 -10.06 11.22
C PHE A 67 -0.32 -11.27 10.80
N ILE A 68 -0.83 -12.11 9.89
CA ILE A 68 -0.08 -13.25 9.33
C ILE A 68 1.10 -12.75 8.50
N ASP A 69 0.88 -11.74 7.65
CA ASP A 69 1.89 -11.08 6.82
C ASP A 69 3.11 -10.59 7.63
N ALA A 70 2.87 -10.04 8.82
CA ALA A 70 3.93 -9.60 9.72
C ALA A 70 4.93 -10.70 10.14
N PHE A 71 4.52 -11.98 10.06
CA PHE A 71 5.40 -13.13 10.32
C PHE A 71 5.97 -13.74 9.04
N THR A 72 5.21 -13.77 7.95
CA THR A 72 5.65 -14.34 6.67
C THR A 72 6.74 -13.48 6.03
N ASP A 73 6.68 -12.15 6.18
CA ASP A 73 7.66 -11.19 5.66
C ASP A 73 9.11 -11.48 6.06
N PRO A 74 9.46 -11.52 7.36
CA PRO A 74 10.81 -11.87 7.79
C PRO A 74 11.26 -13.26 7.33
N LEU A 75 10.32 -14.22 7.27
CA LEU A 75 10.62 -15.61 6.89
C LEU A 75 10.98 -15.70 5.40
N ILE A 76 10.20 -15.07 4.53
CA ILE A 76 10.45 -15.00 3.08
C ILE A 76 11.74 -14.22 2.81
N GLY A 77 11.97 -13.10 3.50
CA GLY A 77 13.23 -12.36 3.42
C GLY A 77 14.43 -13.25 3.75
N TRP A 78 14.37 -13.95 4.89
CA TRP A 78 15.39 -14.90 5.33
C TRP A 78 15.62 -16.06 4.34
N TRP A 79 14.55 -16.56 3.72
CA TRP A 79 14.61 -17.63 2.73
C TRP A 79 15.21 -17.16 1.40
N SER A 80 14.82 -15.98 0.91
CA SER A 80 15.34 -15.39 -0.32
C SER A 80 16.84 -15.12 -0.25
N ASP A 81 17.35 -14.69 0.92
CA ASP A 81 18.77 -14.42 1.14
C ASP A 81 19.66 -15.67 1.12
N ARG A 82 19.07 -16.87 1.27
CA ARG A 82 19.77 -18.16 1.30
C ARG A 82 19.73 -18.91 -0.01
N THR A 83 18.85 -18.51 -0.90
CA THR A 83 18.58 -19.29 -2.10
C THR A 83 19.77 -19.28 -3.04
N ARG A 84 20.24 -20.48 -3.41
CA ARG A 84 21.32 -20.68 -4.37
C ARG A 84 20.69 -21.04 -5.71
N SER A 85 20.83 -20.16 -6.69
CA SER A 85 20.36 -20.42 -8.06
C SER A 85 21.35 -19.87 -9.07
N ARG A 86 21.36 -20.45 -10.28
CA ARG A 86 22.14 -19.95 -11.43
C ARG A 86 21.76 -18.54 -11.89
N TRP A 87 20.58 -18.05 -11.49
CA TRP A 87 20.11 -16.71 -11.81
C TRP A 87 20.40 -15.70 -10.69
N GLY A 88 21.10 -16.11 -9.63
CA GLY A 88 21.29 -15.33 -8.41
C GLY A 88 20.21 -15.63 -7.37
N ARG A 89 20.30 -14.97 -6.20
CA ARG A 89 19.48 -15.32 -5.02
C ARG A 89 18.01 -14.91 -5.15
N ARG A 90 17.77 -13.72 -5.72
CA ARG A 90 16.46 -13.03 -5.68
C ARG A 90 15.65 -13.10 -6.96
N ILE A 91 16.32 -13.27 -8.11
CA ILE A 91 15.66 -13.38 -9.41
C ILE A 91 14.63 -14.52 -9.47
N PRO A 92 14.90 -15.75 -8.97
CA PRO A 92 13.91 -16.84 -9.03
C PRO A 92 12.62 -16.49 -8.29
N PHE A 93 12.73 -15.84 -7.13
CA PHE A 93 11.57 -15.40 -6.36
C PHE A 93 10.72 -14.46 -7.17
N ILE A 94 11.32 -13.39 -7.72
CA ILE A 94 10.61 -12.41 -8.55
C ILE A 94 9.94 -13.13 -9.72
N LEU A 95 10.72 -13.85 -10.53
CA LEU A 95 10.27 -14.47 -11.77
C LEU A 95 9.03 -15.37 -11.57
N PHE A 96 9.05 -16.24 -10.56
CA PHE A 96 7.99 -17.23 -10.35
C PHE A 96 6.84 -16.75 -9.47
N SER A 97 7.06 -15.81 -8.55
CA SER A 97 5.98 -15.29 -7.70
C SER A 97 5.19 -14.16 -8.37
N THR A 98 5.75 -13.45 -9.36
CA THR A 98 5.03 -12.36 -10.06
C THR A 98 3.68 -12.78 -10.66
N PRO A 99 3.52 -13.94 -11.34
CA PRO A 99 2.22 -14.37 -11.85
C PRO A 99 1.20 -14.59 -10.74
N PHE A 100 1.61 -15.20 -9.63
CA PHE A 100 0.75 -15.41 -8.47
C PHE A 100 0.38 -14.08 -7.79
N TYR A 101 1.32 -13.15 -7.69
CA TYR A 101 1.05 -11.81 -7.18
C TYR A 101 -0.05 -11.12 -7.98
N ALA A 102 0.05 -11.13 -9.31
CA ALA A 102 -0.97 -10.52 -10.17
C ALA A 102 -2.30 -11.28 -10.13
N LEU A 103 -2.26 -12.62 -10.14
CA LEU A 103 -3.45 -13.46 -10.03
C LEU A 103 -4.22 -13.14 -8.74
N PHE A 104 -3.55 -13.18 -7.59
CA PHE A 104 -4.20 -12.93 -6.31
C PHE A 104 -4.59 -11.45 -6.14
N ALA A 105 -3.85 -10.51 -6.74
CA ALA A 105 -4.23 -9.10 -6.78
C ALA A 105 -5.58 -8.88 -7.47
N ALA A 106 -5.86 -9.64 -8.53
CA ALA A 106 -7.16 -9.65 -9.18
C ALA A 106 -8.21 -10.41 -8.35
N MET A 107 -7.90 -11.63 -7.90
CA MET A 107 -8.83 -12.51 -7.18
C MET A 107 -9.39 -11.91 -5.88
N VAL A 108 -8.67 -11.01 -5.22
CA VAL A 108 -9.15 -10.28 -4.02
C VAL A 108 -10.51 -9.60 -4.27
N TRP A 109 -10.80 -9.21 -5.50
CA TRP A 109 -12.04 -8.51 -5.88
C TRP A 109 -13.16 -9.44 -6.40
N PHE A 110 -12.90 -10.75 -6.50
CA PHE A 110 -13.87 -11.74 -6.97
C PHE A 110 -14.29 -12.63 -5.80
N LEU A 111 -15.37 -12.26 -5.13
CA LEU A 111 -15.93 -13.07 -4.04
C LEU A 111 -16.80 -14.22 -4.60
N PRO A 112 -16.82 -15.39 -3.93
CA PRO A 112 -17.60 -16.55 -4.38
C PRO A 112 -19.10 -16.30 -4.53
N THR A 113 -19.68 -15.47 -3.65
CA THR A 113 -21.12 -15.17 -3.65
C THR A 113 -21.36 -13.67 -3.66
N GLU A 114 -22.50 -13.26 -4.22
CA GLU A 114 -22.90 -11.86 -4.18
C GLU A 114 -23.45 -11.45 -2.80
N ASP A 115 -24.11 -12.37 -2.10
CA ASP A 115 -24.67 -12.10 -0.77
C ASP A 115 -23.65 -12.20 0.36
N ALA A 116 -24.03 -11.67 1.52
CA ALA A 116 -23.30 -11.79 2.77
C ALA A 116 -23.07 -13.27 3.12
N SER A 117 -21.80 -13.69 3.17
CA SER A 117 -21.47 -15.10 3.39
C SER A 117 -20.17 -15.30 4.17
N LEU A 118 -20.17 -16.27 5.10
CA LEU A 118 -18.94 -16.71 5.75
C LEU A 118 -17.95 -17.31 4.75
N TRP A 119 -18.44 -17.86 3.63
CA TRP A 119 -17.56 -18.32 2.56
C TRP A 119 -16.79 -17.18 1.91
N ASN A 120 -17.41 -16.02 1.72
CA ASN A 120 -16.72 -14.82 1.24
C ASN A 120 -15.62 -14.40 2.22
N ALA A 121 -15.88 -14.44 3.52
CA ALA A 121 -14.89 -14.09 4.54
C ALA A 121 -13.68 -15.04 4.54
N ILE A 122 -13.92 -16.36 4.49
CA ILE A 122 -12.84 -17.37 4.44
C ILE A 122 -12.03 -17.24 3.16
N TYR A 123 -12.72 -17.17 2.01
CA TYR A 123 -12.08 -16.98 0.70
C TYR A 123 -11.22 -15.71 0.70
N PHE A 124 -11.77 -14.60 1.20
CA PHE A 124 -11.10 -13.31 1.22
C PHE A 124 -9.80 -13.37 2.03
N VAL A 125 -9.82 -13.93 3.24
CA VAL A 125 -8.60 -14.03 4.07
C VAL A 125 -7.54 -14.91 3.40
N ILE A 126 -7.94 -16.05 2.83
CA ILE A 126 -7.01 -16.94 2.13
C ILE A 126 -6.38 -16.24 0.93
N VAL A 127 -7.19 -15.62 0.07
CA VAL A 127 -6.70 -14.94 -1.13
C VAL A 127 -5.86 -13.71 -0.77
N LEU A 128 -6.25 -12.97 0.26
CA LEU A 128 -5.49 -11.82 0.75
C LEU A 128 -4.12 -12.24 1.30
N GLU A 129 -4.04 -13.35 2.03
CA GLU A 129 -2.78 -13.91 2.52
C GLU A 129 -1.89 -14.43 1.39
N LEU A 130 -2.48 -15.14 0.42
CA LEU A 130 -1.77 -15.58 -0.78
C LEU A 130 -1.25 -14.38 -1.60
N PHE A 131 -2.04 -13.31 -1.67
CA PHE A 131 -1.63 -12.06 -2.27
C PHE A 131 -0.42 -11.45 -1.53
N PHE A 132 -0.47 -11.33 -0.20
CA PHE A 132 0.62 -10.74 0.58
C PHE A 132 1.89 -11.59 0.48
N THR A 133 1.79 -12.91 0.69
CA THR A 133 2.91 -13.84 0.52
C THR A 133 3.55 -13.72 -0.87
N ALA A 134 2.75 -13.70 -1.94
CA ALA A 134 3.27 -13.53 -3.30
C ALA A 134 3.87 -12.13 -3.54
N ALA A 135 3.27 -11.09 -2.95
CA ALA A 135 3.79 -9.72 -3.00
C ALA A 135 5.15 -9.63 -2.31
N THR A 136 5.35 -10.27 -1.17
CA THR A 136 6.63 -10.28 -0.46
C THR A 136 7.70 -11.05 -1.21
N MET A 137 7.35 -12.24 -1.74
CA MET A 137 8.25 -13.01 -2.59
C MET A 137 8.67 -12.22 -3.85
N SER A 138 7.76 -11.43 -4.42
CA SER A 138 8.05 -10.71 -5.67
C SER A 138 8.63 -9.32 -5.42
N SER A 139 7.85 -8.44 -4.80
CA SER A 139 8.18 -7.03 -4.57
C SER A 139 9.29 -6.90 -3.54
N GLY A 140 9.21 -7.62 -2.41
CA GLY A 140 10.26 -7.59 -1.39
C GLY A 140 11.62 -8.04 -1.92
N ALA A 141 11.66 -9.08 -2.75
CA ALA A 141 12.89 -9.52 -3.41
C ALA A 141 13.44 -8.50 -4.41
N LEU A 142 12.57 -7.80 -5.15
CA LEU A 142 12.95 -6.74 -6.09
C LEU A 142 13.48 -5.49 -5.37
N GLU A 143 12.81 -5.03 -4.32
CA GLU A 143 13.25 -3.89 -3.51
C GLU A 143 14.60 -4.15 -2.86
N ALA A 144 14.80 -5.36 -2.38
CA ALA A 144 16.07 -5.74 -1.78
C ALA A 144 17.22 -5.69 -2.80
N LEU A 145 16.97 -5.87 -4.11
CA LEU A 145 18.00 -5.74 -5.16
C LEU A 145 18.51 -4.31 -5.36
N VAL A 146 17.79 -3.27 -4.90
CA VAL A 146 18.19 -1.86 -5.07
C VAL A 146 19.64 -1.59 -4.63
N PRO A 147 20.06 -1.90 -3.39
CA PRO A 147 21.44 -1.71 -2.95
C PRO A 147 22.45 -2.62 -3.67
N GLU A 148 22.01 -3.75 -4.22
CA GLU A 148 22.87 -4.71 -4.93
C GLU A 148 23.19 -4.25 -6.37
N VAL A 149 22.21 -3.65 -7.04
CA VAL A 149 22.32 -3.14 -8.41
C VAL A 149 22.92 -1.73 -8.43
N ALA A 150 22.62 -0.89 -7.44
CA ALA A 150 23.18 0.44 -7.26
C ALA A 150 24.22 0.47 -6.12
N ARG A 151 25.47 0.14 -6.47
CA ARG A 151 26.59 -0.03 -5.53
C ARG A 151 27.11 1.30 -4.98
N GLU A 152 27.19 2.32 -5.83
CA GLU A 152 27.64 3.66 -5.44
C GLU A 152 26.52 4.45 -4.77
N ALA A 153 26.88 5.28 -3.78
CA ALA A 153 25.90 6.08 -3.03
C ALA A 153 25.14 7.09 -3.91
N SER A 154 25.84 7.74 -4.85
CA SER A 154 25.26 8.65 -5.85
C SER A 154 24.29 7.92 -6.79
N ASP A 155 24.70 6.75 -7.30
CA ASP A 155 23.89 5.93 -8.20
C ASP A 155 22.61 5.44 -7.52
N ARG A 156 22.73 5.03 -6.25
CA ARG A 156 21.60 4.61 -5.42
C ARG A 156 20.64 5.75 -5.15
N MET A 157 21.15 6.94 -4.84
CA MET A 157 20.32 8.12 -4.61
C MET A 157 19.51 8.50 -5.87
N ASN A 158 20.15 8.45 -7.04
CA ASN A 158 19.48 8.70 -8.32
C ASN A 158 18.41 7.63 -8.62
N LEU A 159 18.71 6.35 -8.38
CA LEU A 159 17.76 5.27 -8.57
C LEU A 159 16.55 5.39 -7.63
N VAL A 160 16.80 5.66 -6.35
CA VAL A 160 15.74 5.88 -5.36
C VAL A 160 14.90 7.11 -5.72
N GLY A 161 15.51 8.18 -6.24
CA GLY A 161 14.77 9.34 -6.75
C GLY A 161 13.84 8.98 -7.91
N LEU A 162 14.29 8.17 -8.87
CA LEU A 162 13.43 7.67 -9.95
C LEU A 162 12.31 6.77 -9.39
N ILE A 163 12.63 5.86 -8.47
CA ILE A 163 11.64 5.01 -7.81
C ILE A 163 10.52 5.86 -7.19
N PHE A 164 10.87 6.92 -6.45
CA PHE A 164 9.88 7.83 -5.87
C PHE A 164 9.04 8.55 -6.93
N LEU A 165 9.65 9.00 -8.03
CA LEU A 165 8.92 9.63 -9.13
C LEU A 165 7.88 8.68 -9.74
N PHE A 166 8.27 7.45 -10.05
CA PHE A 166 7.36 6.43 -10.59
C PHE A 166 6.31 5.99 -9.57
N ALA A 167 6.65 5.94 -8.28
CA ALA A 167 5.71 5.69 -7.20
C ALA A 167 4.59 6.75 -7.12
N ILE A 168 4.90 8.03 -7.40
CA ILE A 168 3.89 9.10 -7.45
C ILE A 168 2.90 8.84 -8.59
N PHE A 169 3.35 8.43 -9.77
CA PHE A 169 2.44 8.06 -10.86
C PHE A 169 1.54 6.88 -10.47
N GLY A 170 2.10 5.86 -9.82
CA GLY A 170 1.30 4.76 -9.27
C GLY A 170 0.29 5.21 -8.21
N ALA A 171 0.66 6.14 -7.34
CA ALA A 171 -0.26 6.73 -6.37
C ALA A 171 -1.42 7.50 -7.02
N VAL A 172 -1.14 8.28 -8.07
CA VAL A 172 -2.19 8.96 -8.84
C VAL A 172 -3.14 7.95 -9.47
N LEU A 173 -2.62 6.86 -10.06
CA LEU A 173 -3.46 5.80 -10.63
C LEU A 173 -4.31 5.11 -9.55
N GLY A 174 -3.70 4.71 -8.43
CA GLY A 174 -4.36 3.91 -7.38
C GLY A 174 -5.31 4.71 -6.48
N LEU A 175 -5.11 6.02 -6.34
CA LEU A 175 -5.93 6.88 -5.48
C LEU A 175 -6.86 7.80 -6.29
N ALA A 176 -6.32 8.57 -7.23
CA ALA A 176 -7.08 9.62 -7.90
C ALA A 176 -7.88 9.11 -9.11
N ILE A 177 -7.31 8.19 -9.88
CA ILE A 177 -7.94 7.67 -11.11
C ILE A 177 -8.80 6.43 -10.82
N SER A 178 -8.53 5.72 -9.73
CA SER A 178 -9.23 4.47 -9.42
C SER A 178 -10.72 4.65 -9.17
N GLY A 179 -11.15 5.76 -8.56
CA GLY A 179 -12.56 6.05 -8.31
C GLY A 179 -13.41 6.12 -9.58
N PRO A 180 -13.11 7.03 -10.53
CA PRO A 180 -13.80 7.06 -11.83
C PRO A 180 -13.76 5.72 -12.59
N LEU A 181 -12.67 4.97 -12.45
CA LEU A 181 -12.57 3.64 -13.07
C LEU A 181 -13.49 2.62 -12.39
N VAL A 182 -13.69 2.71 -11.07
CA VAL A 182 -14.65 1.87 -10.34
C VAL A 182 -16.06 2.20 -10.80
N ASP A 183 -16.41 3.48 -10.96
CA ASP A 183 -17.73 3.89 -11.44
C ASP A 183 -18.01 3.35 -12.86
N ALA A 184 -16.98 3.32 -13.73
CA ALA A 184 -17.12 2.86 -15.12
C ALA A 184 -17.02 1.34 -15.31
N LEU A 185 -16.19 0.64 -14.54
CA LEU A 185 -15.79 -0.76 -14.80
C LEU A 185 -16.05 -1.71 -13.62
N GLY A 186 -16.43 -1.19 -12.46
CA GLY A 186 -16.53 -1.93 -11.21
C GLY A 186 -15.18 -2.34 -10.63
N PHE A 187 -15.19 -2.78 -9.36
CA PHE A 187 -13.97 -3.20 -8.64
C PHE A 187 -13.21 -4.32 -9.33
N GLN A 188 -13.93 -5.30 -9.89
CA GLN A 188 -13.36 -6.43 -10.61
C GLN A 188 -12.57 -5.98 -11.84
N GLY A 189 -13.16 -5.08 -12.66
CA GLY A 189 -12.52 -4.56 -13.86
C GLY A 189 -11.24 -3.80 -13.54
N VAL A 190 -11.30 -2.91 -12.55
CA VAL A 190 -10.12 -2.16 -12.08
C VAL A 190 -9.06 -3.09 -11.50
N GLY A 191 -9.45 -4.08 -10.69
CA GLY A 191 -8.56 -5.08 -10.11
C GLY A 191 -7.78 -5.85 -11.18
N VAL A 192 -8.45 -6.30 -12.25
CA VAL A 192 -7.81 -7.00 -13.38
C VAL A 192 -6.86 -6.08 -14.15
N ILE A 193 -7.26 -4.85 -14.44
CA ILE A 193 -6.42 -3.88 -15.15
C ILE A 193 -5.15 -3.58 -14.35
N LEU A 194 -5.28 -3.31 -13.05
CA LEU A 194 -4.14 -3.03 -12.19
C LEU A 194 -3.24 -4.25 -12.02
N ALA A 195 -3.80 -5.45 -11.91
CA ALA A 195 -3.04 -6.70 -11.88
C ALA A 195 -2.23 -6.92 -13.17
N ALA A 196 -2.86 -6.74 -14.34
CA ALA A 196 -2.23 -6.85 -15.65
C ALA A 196 -1.11 -5.80 -15.85
N MET A 197 -1.35 -4.58 -15.39
CA MET A 197 -0.36 -3.51 -15.38
C MET A 197 0.81 -3.83 -14.42
N GLY A 198 0.51 -4.34 -13.23
CA GLY A 198 1.49 -4.72 -12.21
C GLY A 198 2.44 -5.80 -12.71
N ILE A 199 1.93 -6.89 -13.30
CA ILE A 199 2.78 -7.94 -13.89
C ILE A 199 3.63 -7.42 -15.05
N GLY A 200 3.07 -6.55 -15.89
CA GLY A 200 3.79 -5.94 -17.01
C GLY A 200 4.99 -5.12 -16.54
N PHE A 201 4.77 -4.15 -15.65
CA PHE A 201 5.84 -3.33 -15.11
C PHE A 201 6.87 -4.13 -14.32
N ARG A 202 6.42 -5.15 -13.57
CA ARG A 202 7.31 -6.05 -12.82
C ARG A 202 8.27 -6.80 -13.73
N TYR A 203 7.80 -7.37 -14.83
CA TYR A 203 8.68 -8.07 -15.77
C TYR A 203 9.56 -7.14 -16.58
N VAL A 204 9.08 -5.94 -16.93
CA VAL A 204 9.93 -4.90 -17.53
C VAL A 204 11.07 -4.51 -16.59
N SER A 205 10.77 -4.31 -15.30
CA SER A 205 11.76 -4.01 -14.27
C SER A 205 12.75 -5.14 -14.09
N LEU A 206 12.27 -6.39 -13.98
CA LEU A 206 13.12 -7.58 -13.88
C LEU A 206 14.06 -7.73 -15.08
N ALA A 207 13.55 -7.54 -16.30
CA ALA A 207 14.35 -7.59 -17.52
C ALA A 207 15.46 -6.52 -17.53
N ALA A 208 15.17 -5.32 -17.02
CA ALA A 208 16.13 -4.22 -16.93
C ALA A 208 17.32 -4.52 -16.01
N VAL A 209 17.08 -5.27 -14.92
CA VAL A 209 18.13 -5.63 -13.94
C VAL A 209 18.72 -7.02 -14.11
N TRP A 210 18.15 -7.87 -14.97
CA TRP A 210 18.56 -9.27 -15.15
C TRP A 210 20.08 -9.47 -15.36
N LYS A 211 20.72 -8.58 -16.14
CA LYS A 211 22.17 -8.61 -16.41
C LYS A 211 23.01 -7.95 -15.32
N HIS A 212 22.41 -7.13 -14.46
CA HIS A 212 23.09 -6.35 -13.43
C HIS A 212 22.95 -6.98 -12.04
N ALA A 213 22.03 -7.91 -11.86
CA ALA A 213 21.81 -8.62 -10.60
C ALA A 213 23.03 -9.51 -10.25
N PRO A 214 23.51 -9.50 -8.99
CA PRO A 214 24.62 -10.35 -8.58
C PRO A 214 24.28 -11.84 -8.67
N ARG A 215 25.22 -12.63 -9.21
CA ARG A 215 25.10 -14.10 -9.29
C ARG A 215 26.01 -14.84 -8.31
N ASP A 216 27.14 -14.24 -7.95
CA ASP A 216 28.18 -14.87 -7.14
C ASP A 216 28.22 -14.30 -5.71
N THR A 217 27.05 -14.06 -5.10
CA THR A 217 26.97 -13.62 -3.70
C THR A 217 26.89 -14.81 -2.76
N THR A 218 27.80 -14.87 -1.78
CA THR A 218 27.76 -15.88 -0.72
C THR A 218 26.46 -15.75 0.08
N PRO A 219 25.65 -16.82 0.20
CA PRO A 219 24.40 -16.76 0.94
C PRO A 219 24.60 -16.38 2.40
N ALA A 220 23.63 -15.68 2.98
CA ALA A 220 23.68 -15.29 4.38
C ALA A 220 23.63 -16.54 5.29
N MET A 221 24.64 -16.71 6.16
CA MET A 221 24.75 -17.87 7.06
C MET A 221 24.14 -17.62 8.45
N VAL A 222 23.69 -16.41 8.78
CA VAL A 222 23.22 -16.06 10.12
C VAL A 222 21.83 -16.63 10.39
N SER A 223 21.69 -17.52 11.38
CA SER A 223 20.40 -18.11 11.81
C SER A 223 19.26 -17.08 11.95
N PHE A 224 18.03 -17.48 11.62
CA PHE A 224 16.82 -16.63 11.65
C PHE A 224 16.65 -15.92 13.00
N TRP A 225 16.64 -16.69 14.08
CA TRP A 225 16.44 -16.17 15.44
C TRP A 225 17.57 -15.25 15.88
N ARG A 226 18.79 -15.49 15.41
CA ARG A 226 19.92 -14.60 15.66
C ARG A 226 19.70 -13.27 14.94
N SER A 227 19.34 -13.28 13.66
CA SER A 227 19.04 -12.06 12.90
C SER A 227 17.90 -11.25 13.54
N MET A 228 16.79 -11.89 13.93
CA MET A 228 15.68 -11.22 14.61
C MET A 228 16.12 -10.58 15.94
N ARG A 229 16.91 -11.30 16.74
CA ARG A 229 17.43 -10.78 18.01
C ARG A 229 18.36 -9.59 17.81
N GLU A 230 19.24 -9.61 16.82
CA GLU A 230 20.13 -8.49 16.51
C GLU A 230 19.33 -7.26 16.02
N THR A 231 18.30 -7.47 15.20
CA THR A 231 17.43 -6.39 14.73
C THR A 231 16.68 -5.71 15.88
N ILE A 232 16.06 -6.50 16.77
CA ILE A 232 15.29 -5.95 17.92
C ILE A 232 16.22 -5.34 18.98
N ARG A 233 17.50 -5.72 19.02
CA ARG A 233 18.50 -5.07 19.89
C ARG A 233 19.02 -3.75 19.34
N ASN A 234 18.79 -3.44 18.07
CA ASN A 234 19.24 -2.19 17.48
C ASN A 234 18.37 -1.02 18.00
N PRO A 235 18.94 -0.07 18.77
CA PRO A 235 18.16 1.03 19.33
C PRO A 235 17.53 1.91 18.24
N GLN A 236 18.20 2.08 17.10
CA GLN A 236 17.66 2.87 15.99
C GLN A 236 16.39 2.23 15.42
N PHE A 237 16.37 0.89 15.34
CA PHE A 237 15.21 0.14 14.88
C PHE A 237 14.05 0.23 15.89
N VAL A 238 14.32 0.01 17.17
CA VAL A 238 13.30 0.04 18.23
C VAL A 238 12.64 1.40 18.39
N TYR A 239 13.38 2.50 18.22
CA TYR A 239 12.79 3.85 18.24
C TYR A 239 12.03 4.20 16.95
N PHE A 240 12.49 3.69 15.80
CA PHE A 240 11.87 4.00 14.52
C PHE A 240 10.53 3.25 14.33
N LEU A 241 10.50 1.96 14.66
CA LEU A 241 9.38 1.07 14.36
C LEU A 241 8.03 1.58 14.88
N PRO A 242 7.86 1.96 16.16
CA PRO A 242 6.56 2.45 16.66
C PRO A 242 6.11 3.73 15.94
N THR A 243 7.03 4.65 15.66
CA THR A 243 6.70 5.90 14.95
C THR A 243 6.22 5.63 13.53
N PHE A 244 6.85 4.66 12.86
CA PHE A 244 6.48 4.27 11.51
C PHE A 244 5.13 3.55 11.47
N VAL A 245 4.87 2.66 12.44
CA VAL A 245 3.56 1.98 12.58
C VAL A 245 2.46 3.00 12.83
N MET A 246 2.64 3.93 13.77
CA MET A 246 1.63 4.96 14.06
C MET A 246 1.35 5.85 12.84
N PHE A 247 2.41 6.27 12.13
CA PHE A 247 2.27 7.08 10.92
C PHE A 247 1.51 6.34 9.81
N THR A 248 1.90 5.11 9.51
CA THR A 248 1.29 4.31 8.44
C THR A 248 -0.15 3.91 8.76
N THR A 249 -0.46 3.61 10.03
CA THR A 249 -1.84 3.40 10.48
C THR A 249 -2.68 4.66 10.28
N GLY A 250 -2.17 5.84 10.65
CA GLY A 250 -2.89 7.10 10.44
C GLY A 250 -3.21 7.36 8.96
N VAL A 251 -2.22 7.20 8.09
CA VAL A 251 -2.41 7.31 6.63
C VAL A 251 -3.41 6.27 6.12
N GLY A 252 -3.33 5.03 6.61
CA GLY A 252 -4.23 3.95 6.19
C GLY A 252 -5.69 4.18 6.59
N VAL A 253 -5.94 4.65 7.82
CA VAL A 253 -7.28 5.01 8.28
C VAL A 253 -7.85 6.14 7.43
N MET A 254 -7.04 7.16 7.11
CA MET A 254 -7.47 8.25 6.23
C MET A 254 -7.84 7.75 4.84
N MET A 255 -7.00 6.91 4.23
CA MET A 255 -7.26 6.36 2.90
C MET A 255 -8.51 5.48 2.84
N GLY A 256 -8.74 4.64 3.86
CA GLY A 256 -9.90 3.74 3.88
C GLY A 256 -11.23 4.44 4.15
N TRP A 257 -11.23 5.63 4.76
CA TRP A 257 -12.47 6.33 5.12
C TRP A 257 -12.97 7.30 4.04
N ILE A 258 -12.12 7.78 3.14
CA ILE A 258 -12.50 8.76 2.10
C ILE A 258 -13.65 8.28 1.21
N PRO A 259 -13.68 7.03 0.70
CA PRO A 259 -14.82 6.55 -0.09
C PRO A 259 -16.16 6.63 0.68
N PHE A 260 -16.15 6.22 1.95
CA PHE A 260 -17.33 6.32 2.82
C PHE A 260 -17.73 7.77 3.10
N PHE A 261 -16.76 8.68 3.18
CA PHE A 261 -17.03 10.11 3.35
C PHE A 261 -17.72 10.70 2.11
N ALA A 262 -17.26 10.33 0.91
CA ALA A 262 -17.87 10.77 -0.36
C ALA A 262 -19.32 10.28 -0.49
N SER A 263 -19.57 9.00 -0.18
CA SER A 263 -20.91 8.42 -0.14
C SER A 263 -21.79 9.03 0.95
N GLN A 264 -21.44 8.84 2.23
CA GLN A 264 -22.39 9.00 3.33
C GLN A 264 -22.44 10.41 3.92
N VAL A 265 -21.42 11.24 3.67
CA VAL A 265 -21.36 12.62 4.20
C VAL A 265 -21.59 13.63 3.09
N LEU A 266 -20.95 13.44 1.93
CA LEU A 266 -21.14 14.33 0.79
C LEU A 266 -22.38 13.97 -0.04
N LEU A 267 -22.94 12.77 0.11
CA LEU A 267 -24.08 12.27 -0.68
C LEU A 267 -23.81 12.46 -2.19
N ALA A 268 -22.58 12.16 -2.61
CA ALA A 268 -22.14 12.37 -3.97
C ALA A 268 -22.85 11.40 -4.92
N GLU A 269 -23.39 11.90 -6.04
CA GLU A 269 -23.97 11.04 -7.08
C GLU A 269 -22.91 10.17 -7.77
N GLU A 270 -21.69 10.71 -7.96
CA GLU A 270 -20.51 9.99 -8.48
C GLU A 270 -19.46 9.85 -7.38
N GLU A 271 -19.66 8.90 -6.48
CA GLU A 271 -18.81 8.69 -5.30
C GLU A 271 -17.36 8.38 -5.66
N GLY A 272 -17.12 7.58 -6.70
CA GLY A 272 -15.80 7.28 -7.21
C GLY A 272 -15.10 8.53 -7.74
N THR A 273 -15.74 9.29 -8.61
CA THR A 273 -15.21 10.57 -9.11
C THR A 273 -14.86 11.55 -7.99
N VAL A 274 -15.76 11.75 -7.02
CA VAL A 274 -15.53 12.67 -5.90
C VAL A 274 -14.38 12.18 -5.00
N THR A 275 -14.33 10.88 -4.71
CA THR A 275 -13.23 10.24 -3.98
C THR A 275 -11.89 10.48 -4.69
N GLY A 276 -11.86 10.27 -6.01
CA GLY A 276 -10.68 10.49 -6.84
C GLY A 276 -10.18 11.94 -6.80
N LEU A 277 -11.09 12.91 -6.85
CA LEU A 277 -10.77 14.33 -6.75
C LEU A 277 -10.17 14.69 -5.37
N ILE A 278 -10.73 14.18 -4.28
CA ILE A 278 -10.19 14.39 -2.92
C ILE A 278 -8.74 13.87 -2.85
N PHE A 279 -8.50 12.66 -3.35
CA PHE A 279 -7.15 12.11 -3.40
C PHE A 279 -6.20 12.89 -4.30
N ALA A 280 -6.66 13.36 -5.46
CA ALA A 280 -5.85 14.19 -6.36
C ALA A 280 -5.38 15.48 -5.66
N LEU A 281 -6.29 16.15 -4.95
CA LEU A 281 -5.96 17.34 -4.15
C LEU A 281 -4.99 17.01 -3.01
N ALA A 282 -5.17 15.87 -2.34
CA ALA A 282 -4.26 15.42 -1.29
C ALA A 282 -2.84 15.14 -1.82
N ILE A 283 -2.72 14.49 -2.98
CA ILE A 283 -1.43 14.24 -3.65
C ILE A 283 -0.78 15.56 -4.05
N LEU A 284 -1.54 16.48 -4.66
CA LEU A 284 -1.03 17.80 -5.04
C LEU A 284 -0.52 18.57 -3.81
N GLY A 285 -1.29 18.56 -2.73
CA GLY A 285 -0.90 19.14 -1.45
C GLY A 285 0.38 18.53 -0.88
N ALA A 286 0.53 17.20 -0.96
CA ALA A 286 1.74 16.49 -0.52
C ALA A 286 2.97 16.84 -1.38
N VAL A 287 2.83 16.91 -2.71
CA VAL A 287 3.91 17.31 -3.63
C VAL A 287 4.34 18.75 -3.39
N VAL A 288 3.39 19.69 -3.31
CA VAL A 288 3.67 21.11 -3.05
C VAL A 288 4.37 21.27 -1.70
N SER A 289 3.84 20.60 -0.66
CA SER A 289 4.43 20.60 0.67
C SER A 289 5.85 20.03 0.64
N GLY A 290 6.08 18.91 -0.04
CA GLY A 290 7.42 18.32 -0.21
C GLY A 290 8.43 19.31 -0.81
N LEU A 291 8.06 20.04 -1.86
CA LEU A 291 8.91 21.05 -2.50
C LEU A 291 9.20 22.25 -1.58
N VAL A 292 8.19 22.74 -0.86
CA VAL A 292 8.33 23.85 0.08
C VAL A 292 9.21 23.45 1.26
N PHE A 293 8.90 22.32 1.92
CA PHE A 293 9.69 21.83 3.05
C PHE A 293 11.12 21.48 2.66
N TRP A 294 11.34 20.90 1.49
CA TRP A 294 12.70 20.64 1.00
C TRP A 294 13.52 21.93 0.85
N ARG A 295 12.93 23.00 0.29
CA ARG A 295 13.58 24.32 0.20
C ARG A 295 13.85 24.95 1.57
N LEU A 296 12.93 24.78 2.52
CA LEU A 296 13.11 25.31 3.87
C LEU A 296 14.20 24.54 4.64
N ILE A 297 14.14 23.21 4.62
CA ILE A 297 15.07 22.33 5.34
C ILE A 297 16.49 22.45 4.77
N SER A 298 16.65 22.57 3.45
CA SER A 298 17.98 22.76 2.85
C SER A 298 18.69 24.05 3.30
N ARG A 299 17.93 25.03 3.81
CA ARG A 299 18.48 26.26 4.40
C ARG A 299 18.81 26.14 5.88
N VAL A 300 18.31 25.12 6.58
CA VAL A 300 18.54 24.92 8.02
C VAL A 300 19.48 23.74 8.25
N LYS A 301 20.59 23.96 8.97
CA LYS A 301 21.53 22.90 9.39
C LYS A 301 20.95 22.07 10.55
N MET A 302 19.86 21.36 10.32
CA MET A 302 19.26 20.44 11.29
C MET A 302 19.78 19.02 11.11
N SER A 303 19.89 18.26 12.21
CA SER A 303 20.15 16.82 12.12
C SER A 303 18.95 16.08 11.52
N LYS A 304 19.21 14.98 10.81
CA LYS A 304 18.15 14.13 10.20
C LYS A 304 17.04 13.74 11.19
N ARG A 305 17.42 13.45 12.44
CA ARG A 305 16.47 13.13 13.53
C ARG A 305 15.52 14.29 13.83
N ARG A 306 16.03 15.53 13.90
CA ARG A 306 15.19 16.71 14.16
C ARG A 306 14.29 17.01 12.98
N VAL A 307 14.79 16.90 11.75
CA VAL A 307 13.98 17.05 10.53
C VAL A 307 12.82 16.06 10.53
N TYR A 308 13.09 14.77 10.77
CA TYR A 308 12.05 13.74 10.85
C TYR A 308 11.01 14.05 11.93
N GLY A 309 11.46 14.39 13.15
CA GLY A 309 10.55 14.73 14.25
C GLY A 309 9.69 15.97 13.96
N SER A 310 10.28 17.03 13.39
CA SER A 310 9.55 18.23 13.01
C SER A 310 8.51 17.96 11.92
N CYS A 311 8.82 17.12 10.93
CA CYS A 311 7.85 16.72 9.91
C CYS A 311 6.68 15.92 10.52
N LEU A 312 6.96 15.00 11.45
CA LEU A 312 5.91 14.25 12.15
C LEU A 312 4.99 15.19 12.96
N VAL A 313 5.57 16.11 13.74
CA VAL A 313 4.78 17.10 14.49
C VAL A 313 3.97 17.99 13.56
N ALA A 314 4.59 18.50 12.49
CA ALA A 314 3.90 19.31 11.49
C ALA A 314 2.74 18.55 10.82
N SER A 315 2.93 17.27 10.51
CA SER A 315 1.86 16.42 9.95
C SER A 315 0.71 16.22 10.95
N GLY A 316 1.01 15.94 12.22
CA GLY A 316 -0.01 15.79 13.26
C GLY A 316 -0.80 17.07 13.51
N VAL A 317 -0.11 18.21 13.58
CA VAL A 317 -0.75 19.52 13.79
C VAL A 317 -1.54 19.96 12.55
N GLY A 318 -0.95 19.83 11.36
CA GLY A 318 -1.58 20.26 10.11
C GLY A 318 -2.89 19.52 9.81
N LEU A 319 -2.94 18.20 10.06
CA LEU A 319 -4.15 17.40 9.89
C LEU A 319 -5.29 17.84 10.84
N GLN A 320 -4.96 18.26 12.07
CA GLN A 320 -5.98 18.76 13.01
C GLN A 320 -6.46 20.18 12.65
N PHE A 321 -5.58 21.05 12.15
CA PHE A 321 -5.98 22.37 11.67
C PHE A 321 -6.96 22.28 10.49
N GLY A 322 -6.76 21.33 9.57
CA GLY A 322 -7.72 21.08 8.49
C GLY A 322 -9.12 20.72 9.02
N GLY A 323 -9.19 19.91 10.09
CA GLY A 323 -10.46 19.56 10.74
C GLY A 323 -11.15 20.74 11.44
N VAL A 324 -10.39 21.70 11.99
CA VAL A 324 -10.95 22.92 12.60
C VAL A 324 -11.42 23.90 11.53
N VAL A 325 -10.64 24.12 10.48
CA VAL A 325 -11.02 24.97 9.35
C VAL A 325 -12.27 24.41 8.65
N GLY A 326 -12.34 23.09 8.46
CA GLY A 326 -13.54 22.44 7.92
C GLY A 326 -14.80 22.66 8.76
N ARG A 327 -14.69 22.69 10.09
CA ARG A 327 -15.82 23.02 10.98
C ARG A 327 -16.18 24.51 10.96
N LEU A 328 -15.21 25.39 10.78
CA LEU A 328 -15.43 26.84 10.73
C LEU A 328 -15.99 27.31 9.39
N TRP A 329 -15.67 26.60 8.30
CA TRP A 329 -16.21 26.85 6.95
C TRP A 329 -17.48 26.05 6.64
N GLY A 330 -17.69 24.92 7.33
CA GLY A 330 -18.88 24.07 7.19
C GLY A 330 -20.09 24.62 7.96
N SER A 331 -20.65 25.74 7.49
CA SER A 331 -22.03 26.13 7.83
C SER A 331 -23.03 25.52 6.82
N GLY A 332 -23.42 24.25 7.03
CA GLY A 332 -24.57 23.57 6.39
C GLY A 332 -24.23 22.54 5.30
N PRO A 333 -24.99 21.42 5.19
CA PRO A 333 -26.44 21.42 4.98
C PRO A 333 -27.27 21.10 6.22
N ARG A 334 -28.49 21.67 6.26
CA ARG A 334 -29.55 21.31 7.20
C ARG A 334 -30.02 19.89 6.87
N VAL A 335 -29.94 18.98 7.83
CA VAL A 335 -30.75 17.76 7.82
C VAL A 335 -32.22 18.18 7.64
N PRO A 336 -32.96 17.71 6.63
CA PRO A 336 -34.41 17.90 6.61
C PRO A 336 -34.98 17.21 7.84
N SER A 337 -35.59 17.99 8.72
CA SER A 337 -36.38 17.51 9.84
C SER A 337 -37.58 16.74 9.31
N GLY A 338 -37.43 15.43 9.05
CA GLY A 338 -38.50 14.64 8.44
C GLY A 338 -38.26 13.15 8.23
N ALA A 339 -37.20 12.55 8.77
CA ALA A 339 -37.04 11.10 8.81
C ALA A 339 -36.72 10.67 10.24
N MET A 340 -37.77 10.40 11.01
CA MET A 340 -37.72 9.56 12.21
C MET A 340 -37.95 8.12 11.81
#